data_AF-A0A3N5KCC6-F1
#
_entry.id   AF-A0A3N5KCC6-F1
#
_cell.length_a   1.000
_cell.length_b   1.000
_cell.length_c   1.000
_cell.angle_alpha   90.00
_cell.angle_beta   90.00
_cell.angle_gamma   90.00
#
_symmetry.space_group_name_H-M   'P 1'
#
loop_
_entity.id
_entity.type
_entity.pdbx_description
1 polymer ?
#
loop_
_entity_poly.entity_id
_entity_poly.type
_entity_poly.pdbx_seq_one_letter_code
_entity_poly.pdbx_strand_id
1 'polypeptide(L)'
;MTQIVEAPIPAVQRSPADVLRLIIAFVVLVVLGLVQWLFGDTLVQFAEELLTGLNALPSWMITTIVVGTRVLAAVVLIGGLIVVARDGGWRLLLTIAAAAIVANGLASVLELFDPEPGAEVLDVHDGLGLLTNGFPTAFGIAAVTAALTAAAPWLSRRARRIGWVLVLAMALVHFMAEEVSFDSLRAVLCGWLAGALVVVVFGGPSRRPTGQAIADGLAAVGKPLAELEQASLDARGSTPYFGKGTDGQALFVKALGDDQRSADLM
;
A
#
# COMPACT_ATOMS: atom_id res chain seq x y z
N MET A 1 10.76 -18.35 34.79
CA MET A 1 10.05 -18.55 33.51
C MET A 1 8.59 -18.24 33.74
N THR A 2 8.02 -17.32 32.96
CA THR A 2 6.61 -16.94 33.05
C THR A 2 5.76 -18.00 32.35
N GLN A 3 4.73 -18.53 32.99
CA GLN A 3 3.79 -19.45 32.36
C GLN A 3 2.78 -18.65 31.53
N ILE A 4 2.66 -18.97 30.23
CA ILE A 4 1.78 -18.25 29.30
C ILE A 4 0.74 -19.21 28.74
N VAL A 5 -0.53 -18.83 28.86
CA VAL A 5 -1.68 -19.56 28.27
C VAL A 5 -2.40 -18.59 27.34
N GLU A 6 -2.23 -18.77 26.02
CA GLU A 6 -2.90 -17.94 25.02
C GLU A 6 -3.39 -18.77 23.82
N ALA A 7 -4.46 -18.29 23.17
CA ALA A 7 -4.93 -18.91 21.93
C ALA A 7 -3.93 -18.68 20.79
N PRO A 8 -3.83 -19.59 19.80
CA PRO A 8 -2.96 -19.41 18.64
C PRO A 8 -3.23 -18.07 17.96
N ILE A 9 -2.19 -17.26 17.78
CA ILE A 9 -2.33 -15.97 17.10
C ILE A 9 -2.58 -16.25 15.62
N PRO A 10 -3.73 -15.83 15.05
CA PRO A 10 -3.97 -16.01 13.64
C PRO A 10 -2.91 -15.25 12.84
N ALA A 11 -2.39 -15.86 11.78
CA ALA A 11 -1.34 -15.22 10.98
C ALA A 11 -1.84 -13.98 10.20
N VAL A 12 -3.17 -13.86 10.05
CA VAL A 12 -3.84 -12.85 9.23
C VAL A 12 -5.04 -12.29 9.99
N GLN A 13 -5.23 -10.97 9.92
CA GLN A 13 -6.42 -10.30 10.44
C GLN A 13 -7.01 -9.38 9.36
N ARG A 14 -8.35 -9.34 9.26
CA ARG A 14 -9.09 -8.43 8.37
C ARG A 14 -9.57 -7.22 9.18
N SER A 15 -9.21 -6.02 8.75
CA SER A 15 -9.63 -4.78 9.40
C SER A 15 -10.82 -4.14 8.69
N PRO A 16 -11.84 -3.63 9.40
CA PRO A 16 -12.89 -2.80 8.81
C PRO A 16 -12.33 -1.57 8.05
N ALA A 17 -11.19 -1.05 8.50
CA ALA A 17 -10.52 0.07 7.84
C ALA A 17 -10.05 -0.29 6.42
N ASP A 18 -9.74 -1.55 6.14
CA ASP A 18 -9.31 -1.99 4.80
C ASP A 18 -10.50 -1.98 3.83
N VAL A 19 -11.69 -2.38 4.29
CA VAL A 19 -12.93 -2.31 3.51
C VAL A 19 -13.30 -0.85 3.22
N LEU A 20 -13.15 0.05 4.20
CA LEU A 20 -13.37 1.47 3.99
C LEU A 20 -12.42 2.05 2.92
N ARG A 21 -11.13 1.70 2.98
CA ARG A 21 -10.14 2.12 1.96
C ARG A 21 -10.53 1.62 0.57
N LEU A 22 -11.00 0.37 0.46
CA LEU A 22 -11.48 -0.19 -0.80
C LEU A 22 -12.66 0.60 -1.36
N ILE A 23 -13.66 0.91 -0.52
CA ILE A 23 -14.84 1.69 -0.91
C ILE A 23 -14.43 3.09 -1.36
N ILE A 24 -13.55 3.77 -0.61
CA ILE A 24 -13.08 5.11 -0.98
C ILE A 24 -12.33 5.05 -2.31
N ALA A 25 -11.43 4.08 -2.51
CA ALA A 25 -10.71 3.91 -3.76
C ALA A 25 -11.65 3.72 -4.95
N PHE A 26 -12.69 2.91 -4.77
CA PHE A 26 -13.70 2.67 -5.79
C PHE A 26 -14.48 3.95 -6.11
N VAL A 27 -14.98 4.65 -5.08
CA VAL A 27 -15.75 5.90 -5.25
C VAL A 27 -14.91 6.96 -5.94
N VAL A 28 -13.64 7.15 -5.55
CA VAL A 28 -12.75 8.14 -6.17
C VAL A 28 -12.46 7.78 -7.63
N LEU A 29 -12.26 6.51 -7.96
CA LEU A 29 -12.07 6.06 -9.34
C LEU A 29 -13.32 6.30 -10.20
N VAL A 30 -14.51 6.01 -9.67
CA VAL A 30 -15.79 6.28 -10.36
C VAL A 30 -15.98 7.78 -10.57
N VAL A 31 -15.72 8.60 -9.54
CA VAL A 31 -15.81 10.06 -9.65
C VAL A 31 -14.82 10.59 -10.69
N LEU A 32 -13.59 10.08 -10.73
CA LEU A 32 -12.63 10.47 -11.77
C LEU A 32 -13.16 10.12 -13.17
N GLY A 33 -13.67 8.90 -13.36
CA GLY A 33 -14.24 8.48 -14.64
C GLY A 33 -15.43 9.34 -15.07
N LEU A 34 -16.31 9.71 -14.12
CA LEU A 34 -17.42 10.64 -14.38
C LEU A 34 -16.94 12.05 -14.76
N VAL A 35 -15.91 12.56 -14.09
CA VAL A 35 -15.33 13.87 -14.38
C VAL A 35 -14.66 13.89 -15.75
N GLN A 36 -13.90 12.83 -16.10
CA GLN A 36 -13.32 12.68 -17.43
C GLN A 36 -14.38 12.59 -18.51
N TRP A 37 -15.43 11.81 -18.28
CA TRP A 37 -16.53 11.68 -19.23
C TRP A 37 -17.26 13.01 -19.47
N LEU A 38 -17.38 13.85 -18.45
CA LEU A 38 -18.13 15.11 -18.54
C LEU A 38 -17.28 16.31 -18.97
N PHE A 39 -15.98 16.33 -18.62
CA PHE A 39 -15.10 17.50 -18.74
C PHE A 39 -13.69 17.17 -19.27
N GLY A 40 -13.45 15.95 -19.77
CA GLY A 40 -12.13 15.46 -20.18
C GLY A 40 -11.37 16.43 -21.08
N ASP A 41 -11.96 16.81 -22.21
CA ASP A 41 -11.35 17.70 -23.20
C ASP A 41 -10.95 19.05 -22.61
N THR A 42 -11.82 19.65 -21.79
CA THR A 42 -11.55 20.94 -21.14
C THR A 42 -10.42 20.85 -20.13
N LEU A 43 -10.36 19.75 -19.39
CA LEU A 43 -9.33 19.54 -18.37
C LEU A 43 -7.96 19.25 -18.99
N VAL A 44 -7.92 18.48 -20.07
CA VAL A 44 -6.69 18.22 -20.86
C VAL A 44 -6.17 19.53 -21.43
N GLN A 45 -7.02 20.31 -22.11
CA GLN A 45 -6.62 21.60 -22.68
C GLN A 45 -6.09 22.56 -21.61
N PHE A 46 -6.78 22.67 -20.47
CA PHE A 46 -6.31 23.50 -19.35
C PHE A 46 -4.94 23.05 -18.83
N ALA A 47 -4.72 21.74 -18.75
CA ALA A 47 -3.44 21.20 -18.32
C ALA A 47 -2.32 21.45 -19.34
N GLU A 48 -2.58 21.31 -20.64
CA GLU A 48 -1.64 21.68 -21.71
C GLU A 48 -1.23 23.16 -21.65
N GLU A 49 -2.18 24.06 -21.39
CA GLU A 49 -1.91 25.49 -21.22
C GLU A 49 -1.00 25.76 -20.01
N LEU A 50 -1.24 25.06 -18.88
CA LEU A 50 -0.37 25.15 -17.71
C LEU A 50 1.05 24.60 -17.98
N LEU A 51 1.15 23.47 -18.68
CA LEU A 51 2.43 22.84 -19.00
C LEU A 51 3.21 23.62 -20.07
N THR A 52 2.53 24.39 -20.93
CA THR A 52 3.20 25.28 -21.89
C THR A 52 4.11 26.28 -21.17
N GLY A 53 3.76 26.71 -19.96
CA GLY A 53 4.64 27.55 -19.12
C GLY A 53 5.93 26.85 -18.68
N LEU A 54 5.93 25.51 -18.56
CA LEU A 54 7.11 24.72 -18.22
C LEU A 54 8.07 24.53 -19.40
N ASN A 55 7.63 24.77 -20.64
CA ASN A 55 8.52 24.76 -21.82
C ASN A 55 9.60 25.85 -21.77
N ALA A 56 9.48 26.83 -20.88
CA ALA A 56 10.53 27.81 -20.60
C ALA A 56 11.74 27.20 -19.85
N LEU A 57 11.58 26.01 -19.25
CA LEU A 57 12.66 25.33 -18.55
C LEU A 57 13.62 24.63 -19.53
N PRO A 58 14.93 24.62 -19.26
CA PRO A 58 15.87 23.88 -20.08
C PRO A 58 15.55 22.38 -20.12
N SER A 59 15.52 21.80 -21.31
CA SER A 59 15.19 20.38 -21.52
C SER A 59 16.07 19.43 -20.70
N TRP A 60 17.36 19.74 -20.55
CA TRP A 60 18.30 18.94 -19.76
C TRP A 60 17.87 18.80 -18.29
N MET A 61 17.22 19.80 -17.71
CA MET A 61 16.76 19.77 -16.32
C MET A 61 15.57 18.82 -16.17
N ILE A 62 14.60 18.90 -17.09
CA ILE A 62 13.45 17.99 -17.13
C ILE A 62 13.93 16.55 -17.34
N THR A 63 14.79 16.31 -18.32
CA THR A 63 15.36 14.98 -18.59
C THR A 63 16.11 14.43 -17.38
N THR A 64 16.89 15.26 -16.68
CA THR A 64 17.63 14.83 -15.48
C THR A 64 16.69 14.41 -14.36
N ILE A 65 15.61 15.17 -14.12
CA ILE A 65 14.59 14.84 -13.12
C ILE A 65 13.89 13.53 -13.50
N VAL A 66 13.45 13.40 -14.76
CA VAL A 66 12.78 12.21 -15.27
C VAL A 66 13.65 10.96 -15.11
N VAL A 67 14.90 11.01 -15.60
CA VAL A 67 15.85 9.90 -15.49
C VAL A 67 16.18 9.60 -14.03
N GLY A 68 16.41 10.63 -13.21
CA GLY A 68 16.68 10.48 -11.79
C GLY A 68 15.54 9.78 -11.04
N THR A 69 14.29 10.16 -11.31
CA THR A 69 13.10 9.52 -10.73
C THR A 69 12.97 8.07 -11.20
N ARG A 70 13.22 7.77 -12.48
CA ARG A 70 13.19 6.39 -13.01
C ARG A 70 14.22 5.50 -12.32
N VAL A 71 15.46 5.96 -12.24
CA VAL A 71 16.55 5.21 -11.58
C VAL A 71 16.26 5.01 -10.10
N LEU A 72 15.83 6.07 -9.40
CA LEU A 72 15.46 5.96 -7.98
C LEU A 72 14.30 4.98 -7.78
N ALA A 73 13.29 5.00 -8.66
CA ALA A 73 12.17 4.09 -8.60
C ALA A 73 12.62 2.63 -8.77
N ALA A 74 13.42 2.35 -9.80
CA ALA A 74 13.96 1.02 -10.04
C ALA A 74 14.76 0.52 -8.83
N VAL A 75 15.66 1.34 -8.27
CA VAL A 75 16.49 0.98 -7.11
C VAL A 75 15.63 0.68 -5.88
N VAL A 76 14.64 1.52 -5.58
CA VAL A 76 13.76 1.33 -4.40
C VAL A 76 12.88 0.10 -4.55
N LEU A 77 12.31 -0.13 -5.74
CA LEU A 77 11.41 -1.25 -6.00
C LEU A 77 12.17 -2.59 -6.00
N ILE A 78 13.27 -2.66 -6.77
CA ILE A 78 14.11 -3.86 -6.84
C ILE A 78 14.75 -4.14 -5.49
N GLY A 79 15.32 -3.11 -4.84
CA GLY A 79 15.93 -3.23 -3.53
C GLY A 79 14.93 -3.71 -2.47
N GLY A 80 13.72 -3.13 -2.45
CA GLY A 80 12.64 -3.56 -1.57
C GLY A 80 12.24 -5.02 -1.79
N LEU A 81 12.09 -5.44 -3.04
CA LEU A 81 11.75 -6.82 -3.40
C LEU A 81 12.84 -7.80 -2.95
N ILE A 82 14.11 -7.45 -3.15
CA ILE A 82 15.26 -8.27 -2.72
C ILE A 82 15.29 -8.42 -1.20
N VAL A 83 15.08 -7.34 -0.45
CA VAL A 83 15.05 -7.39 1.02
C VAL A 83 13.94 -8.32 1.49
N VAL A 84 12.73 -8.16 0.97
CA VAL A 84 11.59 -9.02 1.31
C VAL A 84 11.84 -10.50 0.96
N ALA A 85 12.48 -10.76 -0.19
CA ALA A 85 12.82 -12.11 -0.61
C ALA A 85 13.88 -12.76 0.29
N ARG A 86 14.87 -11.99 0.76
CA ARG A 86 15.92 -12.48 1.67
C ARG A 86 15.38 -12.81 3.06
N ASP A 87 14.44 -12.02 3.56
CA ASP A 87 13.84 -12.23 4.89
C ASP A 87 12.78 -13.34 4.90
N GLY A 88 12.62 -14.10 3.81
CA GLY A 88 11.67 -15.22 3.72
C GLY A 88 10.20 -14.77 3.62
N GLY A 89 9.96 -13.53 3.20
CA GLY A 89 8.64 -12.92 3.11
C GLY A 89 7.76 -13.44 1.97
N TRP A 90 7.71 -14.75 1.71
CA TRP A 90 7.02 -15.33 0.53
C TRP A 90 5.54 -14.92 0.44
N ARG A 91 4.86 -14.80 1.59
CA ARG A 91 3.48 -14.33 1.64
C ARG A 91 3.33 -12.89 1.15
N LEU A 92 4.27 -12.01 1.52
CA LEU A 92 4.28 -10.62 1.07
C LEU A 92 4.59 -10.54 -0.44
N LEU A 93 5.49 -11.38 -0.93
CA LEU A 93 5.76 -11.45 -2.37
C LEU A 93 4.52 -11.90 -3.16
N LEU A 94 3.79 -12.90 -2.66
CA LEU A 94 2.55 -13.35 -3.29
C LEU A 94 1.45 -12.29 -3.25
N THR A 95 1.29 -11.55 -2.15
CA THR A 95 0.29 -10.46 -2.10
C THR A 95 0.66 -9.31 -3.03
N ILE A 96 1.94 -8.94 -3.11
CA ILE A 96 2.45 -7.95 -4.06
C ILE A 96 2.19 -8.41 -5.50
N ALA A 97 2.53 -9.64 -5.85
CA ALA A 97 2.33 -10.19 -7.18
C ALA A 97 0.84 -10.25 -7.56
N ALA A 98 -0.01 -10.73 -6.66
CA ALA A 98 -1.45 -10.76 -6.87
C ALA A 98 -2.02 -9.34 -7.09
N ALA A 99 -1.57 -8.36 -6.30
CA ALA A 99 -2.01 -6.97 -6.45
C ALA A 99 -1.60 -6.36 -7.79
N ALA A 100 -0.36 -6.61 -8.24
CA ALA A 100 0.09 -6.16 -9.54
C ALA A 100 -0.72 -6.77 -10.69
N ILE A 101 -1.02 -8.08 -10.63
CA ILE A 101 -1.84 -8.77 -11.65
C ILE A 101 -3.25 -8.18 -11.69
N VAL A 102 -3.89 -8.02 -10.53
CA VAL A 102 -5.24 -7.44 -10.45
C VAL A 102 -5.26 -6.00 -10.96
N ALA A 103 -4.22 -5.21 -10.67
CA ALA A 103 -4.12 -3.83 -11.14
C ALA A 103 -4.01 -3.73 -12.67
N ASN A 104 -3.17 -4.56 -13.28
CA ASN A 104 -3.04 -4.62 -14.74
C ASN A 104 -4.35 -5.07 -15.39
N GLY A 105 -4.96 -6.14 -14.87
CA GLY A 105 -6.26 -6.60 -15.37
C GLY A 105 -7.36 -5.54 -15.27
N LEU A 106 -7.39 -4.78 -14.16
CA LEU A 106 -8.32 -3.67 -13.99
C LEU A 106 -8.04 -2.54 -14.99
N ALA A 107 -6.78 -2.16 -15.20
CA ALA A 107 -6.39 -1.13 -16.17
C ALA A 107 -6.80 -1.54 -17.59
N SER A 108 -6.50 -2.77 -18.02
CA SER A 108 -6.89 -3.28 -19.34
C SER A 108 -8.41 -3.32 -19.54
N VAL A 109 -9.18 -3.66 -18.50
CA VAL A 109 -10.65 -3.63 -18.58
C VAL A 109 -11.17 -2.21 -18.77
N LEU A 110 -10.53 -1.23 -18.13
CA LEU A 110 -10.93 0.16 -18.22
C LEU A 110 -10.60 0.79 -19.58
N GLU A 111 -9.48 0.43 -20.20
CA GLU A 111 -9.12 0.86 -21.57
C GLU A 111 -10.16 0.45 -22.62
N LEU A 112 -10.88 -0.66 -22.41
CA LEU A 112 -11.97 -1.09 -23.31
C LEU A 112 -13.12 -0.08 -23.40
N PHE A 113 -13.21 0.86 -22.46
CA PHE A 113 -14.25 1.88 -22.41
C PHE A 113 -13.79 3.24 -22.97
N ASP A 114 -12.54 3.34 -23.42
CA ASP A 114 -12.01 4.60 -23.93
C ASP A 114 -12.47 4.84 -25.39
N PRO A 115 -12.82 6.10 -25.77
CA PRO A 115 -13.47 6.39 -27.05
C PRO A 115 -12.60 6.17 -28.29
N GLU A 116 -11.28 6.24 -28.14
CA GLU A 116 -10.29 5.95 -29.17
C GLU A 116 -9.70 4.57 -28.88
N PRO A 117 -10.05 3.51 -29.64
CA PRO A 117 -9.38 2.24 -29.50
C PRO A 117 -7.95 2.40 -30.02
N GLY A 118 -7.03 2.75 -29.11
CA GLY A 118 -5.60 2.66 -29.36
C GLY A 118 -5.30 1.25 -29.85
N ALA A 119 -4.95 1.15 -31.13
CA ALA A 119 -4.61 -0.09 -31.79
C ALA A 119 -3.24 -0.59 -31.30
N GLU A 120 -3.15 -1.04 -30.05
CA GLU A 120 -2.01 -1.79 -29.50
C GLU A 120 -2.51 -2.93 -28.59
N VAL A 121 -3.47 -3.73 -29.09
CA VAL A 121 -4.04 -4.87 -28.35
C VAL A 121 -3.05 -6.05 -28.21
N LEU A 122 -1.84 -5.98 -28.79
CA LEU A 122 -0.83 -7.04 -28.72
C LEU A 122 0.60 -6.47 -28.78
N ASP A 123 1.01 -5.66 -27.80
CA ASP A 123 2.42 -5.69 -27.39
C ASP A 123 2.51 -6.41 -26.04
N VAL A 124 2.83 -7.69 -26.12
CA VAL A 124 2.93 -8.57 -24.96
C VAL A 124 4.14 -8.13 -24.13
N HIS A 125 3.85 -7.37 -23.08
CA HIS A 125 4.65 -7.26 -21.86
C HIS A 125 6.03 -6.57 -21.95
N ASP A 126 6.02 -5.26 -22.18
CA ASP A 126 7.04 -4.34 -21.63
C ASP A 126 6.57 -3.66 -20.31
N GLY A 127 5.41 -4.06 -19.77
CA GLY A 127 4.74 -3.43 -18.62
C GLY A 127 5.50 -3.44 -17.28
N LEU A 128 6.60 -4.18 -17.19
CA LEU A 128 7.51 -4.19 -16.04
C LEU A 128 8.94 -3.79 -16.40
N GLY A 129 9.17 -3.27 -17.61
CA GLY A 129 10.47 -2.84 -18.08
C GLY A 129 10.95 -1.59 -17.35
N LEU A 130 11.32 -1.71 -16.06
CA LEU A 130 11.88 -0.65 -15.21
C LEU A 130 13.13 0.03 -15.82
N LEU A 131 13.68 -0.57 -16.88
CA LEU A 131 14.88 -0.16 -17.60
C LEU A 131 14.63 0.11 -19.11
N THR A 132 13.38 0.10 -19.55
CA THR A 132 13.01 0.43 -20.93
C THR A 132 12.78 1.93 -21.07
N ASN A 133 12.88 2.45 -22.30
CA ASN A 133 12.67 3.88 -22.56
C ASN A 133 11.24 4.36 -22.23
N GLY A 134 10.26 3.45 -22.19
CA GLY A 134 8.84 3.72 -21.91
C GLY A 134 8.46 3.77 -20.43
N PHE A 135 9.33 3.40 -19.49
CA PHE A 135 8.99 3.45 -18.06
C PHE A 135 9.17 4.86 -17.48
N PRO A 136 8.23 5.42 -16.70
CA PRO A 136 7.01 4.80 -16.18
C PRO A 136 5.86 4.74 -17.20
N THR A 137 5.25 3.57 -17.35
CA THR A 137 3.99 3.36 -18.10
C THR A 137 2.79 3.41 -17.16
N ALA A 138 1.58 3.67 -17.67
CA ALA A 138 0.34 3.63 -16.90
C ALA A 138 0.17 2.28 -16.17
N PHE A 139 0.36 1.16 -16.88
CA PHE A 139 0.37 -0.18 -16.31
C PHE A 139 1.41 -0.38 -15.20
N GLY A 140 2.63 0.13 -15.41
CA GLY A 140 3.70 0.07 -14.42
C GLY A 140 3.37 0.86 -13.15
N ILE A 141 2.79 2.06 -13.30
CA ILE A 141 2.33 2.88 -12.17
C ILE A 141 1.20 2.18 -11.42
N ALA A 142 0.23 1.59 -12.13
CA ALA A 142 -0.85 0.83 -11.50
C ALA A 142 -0.30 -0.37 -10.71
N ALA A 143 0.62 -1.13 -11.31
CA ALA A 143 1.26 -2.28 -10.66
C ALA A 143 2.04 -1.87 -9.41
N VAL A 144 2.86 -0.82 -9.48
CA VAL A 144 3.66 -0.32 -8.36
C VAL A 144 2.77 0.25 -7.26
N THR A 145 1.72 0.98 -7.61
CA THR A 145 0.77 1.52 -6.64
C THR A 145 0.01 0.40 -5.93
N ALA A 146 -0.38 -0.66 -6.66
CA ALA A 146 -1.00 -1.84 -6.09
C ALA A 146 -0.07 -2.60 -5.17
N ALA A 147 1.18 -2.80 -5.59
CA ALA A 147 2.23 -3.42 -4.77
C ALA A 147 2.47 -2.62 -3.48
N LEU A 148 2.60 -1.30 -3.56
CA LEU A 148 2.80 -0.44 -2.39
C LEU A 148 1.60 -0.48 -1.45
N THR A 149 0.38 -0.41 -2.01
CA THR A 149 -0.86 -0.46 -1.23
C THR A 149 -1.02 -1.82 -0.55
N ALA A 150 -0.76 -2.90 -1.27
CA ALA A 150 -0.79 -4.25 -0.74
C ALA A 150 0.32 -4.50 0.28
N ALA A 151 1.51 -3.92 0.12
CA ALA A 151 2.61 -4.05 1.07
C ALA A 151 2.47 -3.12 2.29
N ALA A 152 1.61 -2.10 2.23
CA ALA A 152 1.50 -1.06 3.25
C ALA A 152 1.33 -1.57 4.71
N PRO A 153 0.61 -2.69 4.98
CA PRO A 153 0.52 -3.27 6.31
C PRO A 153 1.83 -3.89 6.84
N TRP A 154 2.76 -4.27 5.96
CA TRP A 154 4.06 -4.84 6.31
C TRP A 154 5.17 -3.78 6.38
N LEU A 155 4.94 -2.61 5.79
CA LEU A 155 5.93 -1.53 5.72
C LEU A 155 5.87 -0.60 6.93
N SER A 156 7.03 -0.06 7.31
CA SER A 156 7.11 1.03 8.27
C SER A 156 6.43 2.29 7.74
N ARG A 157 6.00 3.20 8.63
CA ARG A 157 5.37 4.48 8.24
C ARG A 157 6.27 5.30 7.31
N ARG A 158 7.59 5.26 7.52
CA ARG A 158 8.58 5.98 6.69
C ARG A 158 8.69 5.36 5.31
N ALA A 159 8.84 4.04 5.22
CA ALA A 159 8.92 3.32 3.94
C ALA A 159 7.66 3.56 3.09
N ARG A 160 6.48 3.53 3.73
CA ARG A 160 5.21 3.83 3.04
C ARG A 160 5.17 5.26 2.49
N ARG A 161 5.62 6.27 3.25
CA ARG A 161 5.66 7.66 2.78
C ARG A 161 6.61 7.81 1.59
N ILE A 162 7.81 7.24 1.68
CA ILE A 162 8.79 7.27 0.58
C ILE A 162 8.21 6.61 -0.66
N GLY A 163 7.57 5.44 -0.51
CA GLY A 163 6.89 4.76 -1.60
C GLY A 163 5.81 5.61 -2.27
N TRP A 164 4.97 6.30 -1.49
CA TRP A 164 3.92 7.16 -2.05
C TRP A 164 4.49 8.40 -2.75
N VAL A 165 5.53 9.02 -2.18
CA VAL A 165 6.24 10.13 -2.85
C VAL A 165 6.81 9.66 -4.19
N LEU A 166 7.37 8.46 -4.24
CA LEU A 166 7.92 7.89 -5.46
C LEU A 166 6.83 7.58 -6.50
N VAL A 167 5.70 6.99 -6.09
CA VAL A 167 4.53 6.76 -6.96
C VAL A 167 4.03 8.06 -7.57
N LEU A 168 3.86 9.10 -6.74
CA LEU A 168 3.41 10.41 -7.21
C LEU A 168 4.43 11.07 -8.14
N ALA A 169 5.73 10.92 -7.86
CA ALA A 169 6.79 11.40 -8.74
C ALA A 169 6.78 10.66 -10.08
N MET A 170 6.57 9.34 -10.09
CA MET A 170 6.44 8.56 -11.32
C MET A 170 5.20 8.95 -12.13
N ALA A 171 4.05 9.11 -11.47
CA ALA A 171 2.83 9.58 -12.10
C ALA A 171 2.99 10.98 -12.70
N LEU A 172 3.69 11.89 -12.00
CA LEU A 172 4.00 13.20 -12.54
C LEU A 172 4.94 13.12 -13.75
N VAL A 173 5.97 12.28 -13.69
CA VAL A 173 6.90 12.07 -14.80
C VAL A 173 6.17 11.51 -16.03
N HIS A 174 5.26 10.55 -15.84
CA HIS A 174 4.45 9.98 -16.90
C HIS A 174 3.51 11.03 -17.50
N PHE A 175 2.79 11.77 -16.66
CA PHE A 175 1.91 12.87 -17.05
C PHE A 175 2.61 13.96 -17.87
N MET A 176 3.89 14.21 -17.61
CA MET A 176 4.67 15.19 -18.36
C MET A 176 5.31 14.64 -19.64
N ALA A 177 5.48 13.32 -19.73
CA ALA A 177 6.20 12.68 -20.82
C ALA A 177 5.27 12.19 -21.94
N GLU A 178 4.05 11.81 -21.59
CA GLU A 178 2.98 11.43 -22.52
C GLU A 178 2.04 12.63 -22.72
N GLU A 179 1.29 12.67 -23.83
CA GLU A 179 0.26 13.70 -24.08
C GLU A 179 -0.57 13.92 -22.82
N VAL A 180 -0.85 15.18 -22.48
CA VAL A 180 -1.32 15.58 -21.15
C VAL A 180 -2.65 14.90 -20.80
N SER A 181 -2.56 13.71 -20.21
CA SER A 181 -3.69 12.81 -20.02
C SER A 181 -3.86 12.44 -18.55
N PHE A 182 -5.09 12.10 -18.18
CA PHE A 182 -5.40 11.62 -16.84
C PHE A 182 -5.01 10.14 -16.61
N ASP A 183 -4.35 9.49 -17.57
CA ASP A 183 -3.96 8.08 -17.49
C ASP A 183 -3.04 7.80 -16.30
N SER A 184 -2.12 8.72 -16.00
CA SER A 184 -1.30 8.67 -14.78
C SER A 184 -2.14 8.58 -13.50
N LEU A 185 -3.18 9.40 -13.40
CA LEU A 185 -4.03 9.46 -12.21
C LEU A 185 -4.94 8.24 -12.15
N ARG A 186 -5.52 7.83 -13.29
CA ARG A 186 -6.32 6.61 -13.42
C ARG A 186 -5.50 5.38 -13.03
N ALA A 187 -4.26 5.27 -13.50
CA ALA A 187 -3.34 4.20 -13.16
C ALA A 187 -3.08 4.12 -11.64
N VAL A 188 -2.77 5.25 -11.00
CA VAL A 188 -2.60 5.32 -9.54
C VAL A 188 -3.87 4.84 -8.82
N LEU A 189 -5.05 5.31 -9.23
CA LEU A 189 -6.31 4.91 -8.60
C LEU A 189 -6.65 3.42 -8.82
N CYS A 190 -6.39 2.89 -10.02
CA CYS A 190 -6.56 1.47 -10.32
C CYS A 190 -5.65 0.61 -9.46
N GLY A 191 -4.37 1.00 -9.35
CA GLY A 191 -3.43 0.33 -8.48
C GLY A 191 -3.85 0.40 -7.01
N TRP A 192 -4.29 1.57 -6.56
CA TRP A 192 -4.77 1.74 -5.18
C TRP A 192 -6.00 0.86 -4.90
N LEU A 193 -6.97 0.81 -5.81
CA LEU A 193 -8.15 -0.05 -5.71
C LEU A 193 -7.77 -1.54 -5.68
N ALA A 194 -6.92 -1.98 -6.61
CA ALA A 194 -6.45 -3.36 -6.71
C ALA A 194 -5.68 -3.80 -5.46
N GLY A 195 -4.76 -2.96 -4.96
CA GLY A 195 -4.02 -3.24 -3.74
C GLY A 195 -4.93 -3.30 -2.51
N ALA A 196 -5.90 -2.38 -2.39
CA ALA A 196 -6.90 -2.42 -1.32
C ALA A 196 -7.75 -3.70 -1.38
N LEU A 197 -8.16 -4.12 -2.57
CA LEU A 197 -8.92 -5.35 -2.79
C LEU A 197 -8.14 -6.59 -2.31
N VAL A 198 -6.86 -6.67 -2.70
CA VAL A 198 -5.98 -7.77 -2.26
C VAL A 198 -5.82 -7.78 -0.75
N VAL A 199 -5.64 -6.62 -0.10
CA VAL A 199 -5.56 -6.56 1.37
C VAL A 199 -6.88 -7.00 2.02
N VAL A 200 -8.04 -6.64 1.47
CA VAL A 200 -9.33 -7.10 1.99
C VAL A 200 -9.50 -8.61 1.86
N VAL A 201 -9.11 -9.18 0.71
CA VAL A 201 -9.24 -10.62 0.41
C VAL A 201 -8.26 -11.45 1.25
N PHE A 202 -6.97 -11.10 1.21
CA PHE A 202 -5.89 -11.87 1.84
C PHE A 202 -5.61 -11.47 3.29
N GLY A 203 -6.08 -10.31 3.72
CA GLY A 203 -5.88 -9.74 5.06
C GLY A 203 -4.46 -9.21 5.30
N GLY A 204 -4.30 -8.44 6.38
CA GLY A 204 -3.02 -7.92 6.83
C GLY A 204 -2.32 -8.84 7.85
N PRO A 205 -1.03 -8.61 8.14
CA PRO A 205 -0.32 -9.34 9.18
C PRO A 205 -0.97 -9.06 10.55
N SER A 206 -1.05 -10.09 11.39
CA SER A 206 -1.47 -9.92 12.78
C SER A 206 -0.47 -9.01 13.51
N ARG A 207 -0.97 -7.90 14.06
CA ARG A 207 -0.21 -6.94 14.89
C ARG A 207 -0.42 -7.18 16.38
N ARG A 208 -0.92 -8.38 16.74
CA ARG A 208 -1.18 -8.74 18.12
C ARG A 208 0.16 -9.07 18.81
N PRO A 209 0.52 -8.38 19.90
CA PRO A 209 1.72 -8.72 20.65
C PRO A 209 1.56 -10.12 21.25
N THR A 210 2.62 -10.92 21.22
CA THR A 210 2.64 -12.25 21.83
C THR A 210 2.61 -12.13 23.36
N GLY A 211 2.08 -13.14 24.05
CA GLY A 211 2.13 -13.18 25.52
C GLY A 211 3.56 -13.02 26.06
N GLN A 212 4.54 -13.54 25.34
CA GLN A 212 5.96 -13.40 25.70
C GLN A 212 6.44 -11.95 25.57
N ALA A 213 6.12 -11.27 24.46
CA ALA A 213 6.49 -9.86 24.29
C ALA A 213 5.83 -8.96 25.35
N ILE A 214 4.61 -9.29 25.77
CA ILE A 214 3.92 -8.61 26.87
C ILE A 214 4.66 -8.84 28.20
N ALA A 215 5.02 -10.09 28.51
CA ALA A 215 5.75 -10.44 29.73
C ALA A 215 7.13 -9.77 29.79
N ASP A 216 7.87 -9.79 28.69
CA ASP A 216 9.19 -9.15 28.59
C ASP A 216 9.10 -7.63 28.74
N GLY A 217 8.10 -7.00 28.11
CA GLY A 217 7.83 -5.57 28.25
C GLY A 217 7.46 -5.17 29.68
N LEU A 218 6.64 -5.97 30.36
CA LEU A 218 6.27 -5.75 31.77
C LEU A 218 7.46 -5.95 32.71
N ALA A 219 8.31 -6.95 32.45
CA ALA A 219 9.55 -7.14 33.19
C ALA A 219 10.51 -5.94 33.04
N ALA A 220 10.62 -5.37 31.84
CA ALA A 220 11.45 -4.21 31.57
C ALA A 220 11.02 -2.94 32.34
N VAL A 221 9.73 -2.82 32.69
CA VAL A 221 9.19 -1.73 33.52
C VAL A 221 9.04 -2.12 35.01
N GLY A 222 9.68 -3.21 35.44
CA GLY A 222 9.72 -3.63 36.84
C GLY A 222 8.46 -4.35 37.34
N LYS A 223 7.63 -4.88 36.43
CA LYS A 223 6.45 -5.70 36.74
C LYS A 223 6.59 -7.13 36.21
N PRO A 224 7.58 -7.92 36.67
CA PRO A 224 7.76 -9.29 36.20
C PRO A 224 6.55 -10.17 36.55
N LEU A 225 6.13 -11.00 35.60
CA LEU A 225 4.98 -11.91 35.73
C LEU A 225 5.44 -13.34 36.00
N ALA A 226 4.74 -14.02 36.90
CA ALA A 226 4.81 -15.46 37.12
C ALA A 226 3.88 -16.22 36.16
N GLU A 227 2.66 -15.71 35.95
CA GLU A 227 1.65 -16.28 35.06
C GLU A 227 1.00 -15.20 34.21
N LEU A 228 0.64 -15.53 32.97
CA LEU A 228 -0.12 -14.70 32.05
C LEU A 228 -1.12 -15.57 31.26
N GLU A 229 -2.41 -15.33 31.47
CA GLU A 229 -3.49 -16.05 30.80
C GLU A 229 -4.34 -15.09 29.98
N GLN A 230 -4.56 -15.41 28.70
CA GLN A 230 -5.48 -14.65 27.87
C GLN A 230 -6.92 -14.83 28.37
N ALA A 231 -7.60 -13.72 28.67
CA ALA A 231 -9.00 -13.78 29.04
C ALA A 231 -9.86 -14.25 27.84
N SER A 232 -10.82 -15.13 28.10
CA SER A 232 -11.78 -15.65 27.10
C SER A 232 -12.87 -14.64 26.69
N LEU A 233 -12.72 -13.38 27.10
CA LEU A 233 -13.66 -12.30 26.84
C LEU A 233 -13.37 -11.66 25.47
N ASP A 234 -14.37 -11.61 24.61
CA ASP A 234 -14.31 -10.87 23.34
C ASP A 234 -14.40 -9.36 23.62
N ALA A 235 -13.25 -8.73 23.85
CA ALA A 235 -13.17 -7.27 23.96
C ALA A 235 -12.91 -6.69 22.56
N ARG A 236 -13.94 -6.08 21.95
CA ARG A 236 -13.83 -5.36 20.67
C ARG A 236 -12.72 -4.33 20.72
N GLY A 237 -11.54 -4.67 20.22
CA GLY A 237 -10.40 -3.75 20.08
C GLY A 237 -9.28 -3.88 21.11
N SER A 238 -9.31 -4.84 22.03
CA SER A 238 -8.14 -5.15 22.88
C SER A 238 -8.06 -6.65 23.13
N THR A 239 -6.85 -7.17 23.37
CA THR A 239 -6.71 -8.53 23.88
C THR A 239 -6.47 -8.46 25.39
N PRO A 240 -7.48 -8.77 26.22
CA PRO A 240 -7.32 -8.81 27.66
C PRO A 240 -6.52 -10.04 28.10
N TYR A 241 -5.61 -9.83 29.04
CA TYR A 241 -4.86 -10.86 29.75
C TYR A 241 -5.00 -10.66 31.26
N PHE A 242 -5.07 -11.76 31.99
CA PHE A 242 -4.92 -11.80 33.44
C PHE A 242 -3.49 -12.24 33.74
N GLY A 243 -2.74 -11.39 34.43
CA GLY A 243 -1.39 -11.69 34.89
C GLY A 243 -1.34 -11.89 36.40
N LYS A 244 -0.40 -12.71 36.87
CA LYS A 244 0.04 -12.71 38.27
C LYS A 244 1.49 -12.31 38.33
N GLY A 245 1.81 -11.27 39.09
CA GLY A 245 3.17 -10.83 39.37
C GLY A 245 3.94 -11.86 40.20
N THR A 246 5.27 -11.83 40.14
CA THR A 246 6.11 -12.68 41.02
C THR A 246 5.98 -12.32 42.50
N ASP A 247 5.44 -11.14 42.80
CA ASP A 247 5.07 -10.64 44.12
C ASP A 247 3.67 -11.09 44.57
N GLY A 248 2.96 -11.86 43.74
CA GLY A 248 1.60 -12.34 44.01
C GLY A 248 0.50 -11.34 43.65
N GLN A 249 0.83 -10.16 43.12
CA GLN A 249 -0.19 -9.19 42.70
C GLN A 249 -0.93 -9.66 41.45
N ALA A 250 -2.26 -9.58 41.46
CA ALA A 250 -3.07 -9.78 40.26
C ALA A 250 -3.03 -8.52 39.39
N LEU A 251 -2.75 -8.70 38.10
CA LEU A 251 -2.66 -7.64 37.10
C LEU A 251 -3.67 -7.91 36.00
N PHE A 252 -4.42 -6.87 35.61
CA PHE A 252 -5.22 -6.89 34.40
C PHE A 252 -4.48 -6.15 33.30
N VAL A 253 -4.10 -6.86 32.24
CA VAL A 253 -3.26 -6.33 31.16
C VAL A 253 -4.10 -6.25 29.89
N LYS A 254 -4.31 -5.05 29.36
CA LYS A 254 -4.89 -4.85 28.04
C LYS A 254 -3.77 -4.66 27.03
N ALA A 255 -3.62 -5.60 26.11
CA ALA A 255 -2.71 -5.46 24.99
C ALA A 255 -3.45 -4.86 23.78
N LEU A 256 -2.96 -3.71 23.31
CA LEU A 256 -3.47 -3.01 22.13
C LEU A 256 -2.52 -3.25 20.95
N GLY A 257 -3.09 -3.62 19.80
CA GLY A 257 -2.34 -3.60 18.53
C GLY A 257 -2.11 -2.17 18.03
N ASP A 258 -1.10 -1.98 17.17
CA ASP A 258 -0.66 -0.67 16.66
C ASP A 258 -1.77 0.13 15.93
N ASP A 259 -2.76 -0.56 15.35
CA ASP A 259 -3.95 0.03 14.69
C ASP A 259 -5.15 0.24 15.66
N GLN A 260 -5.10 -0.36 16.85
CA GLN A 260 -6.18 -0.32 17.84
C GLN A 260 -6.04 0.83 18.85
N ARG A 261 -4.93 1.57 18.82
CA ARG A 261 -4.72 2.79 19.64
C ARG A 261 -5.82 3.84 19.44
N SER A 262 -6.48 3.83 18.29
CA SER A 262 -7.61 4.70 17.95
C SER A 262 -8.87 4.45 18.80
N ALA A 263 -9.03 3.23 19.34
CA ALA A 263 -10.21 2.82 20.10
C ALA A 263 -10.16 3.21 21.58
N ASP A 264 -9.01 3.69 22.07
CA ASP A 264 -8.79 4.08 23.48
C ASP A 264 -9.02 5.58 23.72
N LEU A 265 -9.41 6.33 22.67
CA LEU A 265 -9.71 7.77 22.71
C LEU A 265 -11.22 8.07 22.69
N MET A 266 -12.07 7.05 22.81
CA MET A 266 -13.53 7.17 22.94
C MET A 266 -14.01 6.41 24.17
#